data_AF-Q8WWU5-F1
#
_entry.id   AF-Q8WWU5-F1
#
_cell.length_a   1.000
_cell.length_b   1.000
_cell.length_c   1.000
_cell.angle_alpha   90.00
_cell.angle_beta   90.00
_cell.angle_gamma   90.00
#
_symmetry.space_group_name_H-M   'P 1'
#
loop_
_entity.id
_entity.type
_entity.pdbx_description
1 polymer ?
#
loop_
_entity_poly.entity_id
_entity_poly.type
_entity_poly.pdbx_seq_one_letter_code
_entity_poly.pdbx_strand_id
1 'polypeptide(L)'
;MPDVKESVPPKYPGDSEGRSCKPETSGPPQEDKSGSEDPPPFLSVTGLTETVNEVSKLSNKIGMNCDYYMEEKVLPPSSLEGKVKETVHNAFWDHLKEQLSATPPDFSCALELLKEIKEILLSLLLPRQNRLRIEIEEALDMDLLKQEAEHGALKVLYLSKYVLNMMALLCAPVRDEAVQKLENITDPVWLLRGIFQVLGRMKMDMVNYTIQSLQPHLQEHSIQYERAKFQELLNKQPSLLNHTTKWLTQAAGDLTMSPPTCPDTSDSSSVAGPSPNEAANNPEPLSPTMVLCQGFLNLLLWDLENEEFPETLLMDRTRLQELKSQLHQLTVMASVLLVASSFSGSVLFGSPQFVDKLKRITKSLLEDFHSRPEEAILTVSEQVSQEIHQSLKNMGLVALSSDNTASLMGQLQNIAKKENCVCSVIDQRIHLFLKCCLVLGVQRSLLDLPGGLTLIEAELAELGQKFVNLTHHNQQVFGPYYTEILKTLISPAQALETKVESV
;
A
#
# COMPACT_ATOMS: atom_id res chain seq x y z
N MET A 1 -6.82 -19.65 -20.88
CA MET A 1 -6.66 -18.18 -21.02
C MET A 1 -6.76 -17.50 -19.66
N PRO A 2 -5.71 -16.82 -19.17
CA PRO A 2 -5.87 -15.76 -18.19
C PRO A 2 -6.10 -14.44 -18.94
N ASP A 3 -7.21 -13.76 -18.62
CA ASP A 3 -7.51 -12.43 -19.15
C ASP A 3 -6.50 -11.41 -18.63
N VAL A 4 -5.56 -11.03 -19.49
CA VAL A 4 -4.82 -9.77 -19.34
C VAL A 4 -5.61 -8.71 -20.07
N LYS A 5 -6.44 -7.96 -19.34
CA LYS A 5 -7.02 -6.72 -19.87
C LYS A 5 -5.90 -5.70 -20.03
N GLU A 6 -5.33 -5.65 -21.21
CA GLU A 6 -4.48 -4.58 -21.68
C GLU A 6 -5.33 -3.29 -21.72
N SER A 7 -4.94 -2.30 -20.93
CA SER A 7 -5.57 -0.99 -20.94
C SER A 7 -5.03 -0.23 -22.15
N VAL A 8 -5.83 -0.19 -23.21
CA VAL A 8 -5.56 0.60 -24.42
C VAL A 8 -5.64 2.10 -24.05
N PRO A 9 -4.59 2.90 -24.29
CA PRO A 9 -4.68 4.35 -24.12
C PRO A 9 -5.57 4.96 -25.22
N PRO A 10 -6.27 6.07 -24.95
CA PRO A 10 -7.16 6.68 -25.93
C PRO A 10 -6.37 7.18 -27.14
N LYS A 11 -6.84 6.79 -28.34
CA LYS A 11 -6.35 7.26 -29.63
C LYS A 11 -6.46 8.78 -29.71
N TYR A 12 -5.34 9.44 -29.99
CA TYR A 12 -5.33 10.81 -30.49
C TYR A 12 -6.09 10.88 -31.83
N PRO A 13 -7.00 11.85 -32.04
CA PRO A 13 -7.63 12.04 -33.34
C PRO A 13 -6.59 12.58 -34.32
N GLY A 14 -6.47 11.89 -35.45
CA GLY A 14 -5.45 12.13 -36.45
C GLY A 14 -5.64 13.44 -37.21
N ASP A 15 -4.51 14.01 -37.58
CA ASP A 15 -4.38 14.97 -38.67
C ASP A 15 -4.83 14.32 -39.98
N SER A 16 -5.75 14.97 -40.67
CA SER A 16 -6.06 14.72 -42.08
C SER A 16 -6.12 16.07 -42.78
N GLU A 17 -5.08 16.34 -43.57
CA GLU A 17 -5.01 17.46 -44.51
C GLU A 17 -6.12 17.38 -45.55
N GLY A 18 -6.74 18.52 -45.89
CA GLY A 18 -7.85 18.56 -46.84
C GLY A 18 -8.39 19.93 -47.23
N ARG A 19 -7.49 20.86 -47.60
CA ARG A 19 -7.65 21.90 -48.66
C ARG A 19 -9.01 22.64 -48.85
N SER A 20 -9.00 23.93 -48.45
CA SER A 20 -9.45 25.15 -49.17
C SER A 20 -10.88 25.30 -49.70
N CYS A 21 -11.61 26.33 -49.21
CA CYS A 21 -12.02 27.53 -49.96
C CYS A 21 -13.03 28.40 -49.14
N LYS A 22 -12.72 29.69 -48.95
CA LYS A 22 -13.66 30.76 -48.55
C LYS A 22 -14.49 31.24 -49.76
N PRO A 23 -15.60 31.97 -49.59
CA PRO A 23 -15.51 33.44 -49.70
C PRO A 23 -16.43 34.25 -48.75
N GLU A 24 -16.08 35.53 -48.67
CA GLU A 24 -16.61 36.66 -47.88
C GLU A 24 -18.03 37.13 -48.27
N THR A 25 -18.70 37.94 -47.42
CA THR A 25 -19.35 39.25 -47.75
C THR A 25 -19.97 39.93 -46.49
N SER A 26 -19.47 41.14 -46.15
CA SER A 26 -20.10 42.39 -45.60
C SER A 26 -21.05 42.38 -44.38
N GLY A 27 -21.05 43.30 -43.39
CA GLY A 27 -20.49 44.66 -43.20
C GLY A 27 -20.68 45.20 -41.73
N PRO A 28 -20.34 46.47 -41.41
CA PRO A 28 -19.89 46.98 -40.07
C PRO A 28 -20.81 48.10 -39.46
N PRO A 29 -20.35 49.01 -38.55
CA PRO A 29 -19.88 48.87 -37.14
C PRO A 29 -20.68 49.77 -36.13
N GLN A 30 -20.54 49.60 -34.81
CA GLN A 30 -20.80 50.69 -33.85
C GLN A 30 -20.04 50.54 -32.52
N GLU A 31 -19.46 51.66 -32.08
CA GLU A 31 -18.70 51.87 -30.84
C GLU A 31 -19.54 51.64 -29.59
N ASP A 32 -18.94 51.08 -28.53
CA ASP A 32 -19.24 51.53 -27.17
C ASP A 32 -18.03 51.37 -26.24
N LYS A 33 -17.92 52.38 -25.36
CA LYS A 33 -16.83 52.62 -24.42
C LYS A 33 -16.98 51.76 -23.16
N SER A 34 -15.84 51.64 -22.47
CA SER A 34 -15.65 51.15 -21.11
C SER A 34 -15.58 49.63 -20.93
N GLY A 35 -14.42 49.17 -20.51
CA GLY A 35 -14.14 47.77 -20.19
C GLY A 35 -12.82 47.73 -19.41
N SER A 36 -12.98 47.68 -18.10
CA SER A 36 -12.03 47.32 -17.06
C SER A 36 -10.85 46.45 -17.51
N GLU A 37 -9.66 46.77 -16.98
CA GLU A 37 -8.48 45.89 -16.98
C GLU A 37 -8.87 44.51 -16.44
N ASP A 38 -9.00 43.54 -17.35
CA ASP A 38 -9.12 42.13 -17.00
C ASP A 38 -7.82 41.68 -16.28
N PRO A 39 -7.89 41.09 -15.08
CA PRO A 39 -6.72 40.45 -14.49
C PRO A 39 -6.36 39.20 -15.32
N PRO A 40 -5.09 38.80 -15.38
CA PRO A 40 -4.68 37.66 -16.20
C PRO A 40 -5.43 36.41 -15.72
N PRO A 41 -5.76 35.47 -16.64
CA PRO A 41 -6.67 34.39 -16.33
C PRO A 41 -6.08 33.57 -15.18
N PHE A 42 -6.82 33.52 -14.06
CA PHE A 42 -6.64 32.50 -13.04
C PHE A 42 -6.68 31.15 -13.75
N LEU A 43 -5.51 30.51 -13.91
CA LEU A 43 -5.42 29.10 -14.27
C LEU A 43 -6.23 28.35 -13.22
N SER A 44 -7.37 27.82 -13.64
CA SER A 44 -8.30 27.17 -12.75
C SER A 44 -7.62 26.00 -12.04
N VAL A 45 -7.90 25.87 -10.73
CA VAL A 45 -7.45 24.76 -9.87
C VAL A 45 -7.67 23.38 -10.54
N THR A 46 -8.65 23.28 -11.43
CA THR A 46 -8.92 22.11 -12.27
C THR A 46 -7.76 21.66 -13.17
N GLY A 47 -7.03 22.58 -13.82
CA GLY A 47 -5.89 22.22 -14.68
C GLY A 47 -4.71 21.64 -13.90
N LEU A 48 -4.55 22.08 -12.64
CA LEU A 48 -3.60 21.51 -11.69
C LEU A 48 -4.01 20.08 -11.35
N THR A 49 -5.28 19.87 -10.98
CA THR A 49 -5.79 18.55 -10.55
C THR A 49 -5.75 17.49 -11.65
N GLU A 50 -5.91 17.84 -12.92
CA GLU A 50 -5.87 16.88 -14.04
C GLU A 50 -4.45 16.39 -14.33
N THR A 51 -3.47 17.31 -14.38
CA THR A 51 -2.07 16.95 -14.58
C THR A 51 -1.52 16.16 -13.39
N VAL A 52 -1.92 16.57 -12.18
CA VAL A 52 -1.65 15.88 -10.91
C VAL A 52 -2.24 14.47 -10.90
N ASN A 53 -3.47 14.28 -11.40
CA ASN A 53 -4.12 12.96 -11.47
C ASN A 53 -3.44 11.98 -12.44
N GLU A 54 -2.94 12.44 -13.59
CA GLU A 54 -2.22 11.58 -14.54
C GLU A 54 -0.87 11.11 -13.97
N VAL A 55 -0.15 12.00 -13.27
CA VAL A 55 1.08 11.63 -12.54
C VAL A 55 0.75 10.72 -11.34
N SER A 56 -0.38 10.94 -10.66
CA SER A 56 -0.90 10.11 -9.56
C SER A 56 -1.09 8.65 -9.97
N LYS A 57 -1.72 8.42 -11.12
CA LYS A 57 -1.97 7.06 -11.63
C LYS A 57 -0.68 6.32 -11.94
N LEU A 58 0.36 7.03 -12.35
CA LEU A 58 1.65 6.43 -12.68
C LEU A 58 2.48 6.18 -11.41
N SER A 59 2.60 7.17 -10.52
CA SER A 59 3.39 7.07 -9.28
C SER A 59 2.76 6.12 -8.26
N ASN A 60 1.43 6.16 -8.03
CA ASN A 60 0.76 5.18 -7.16
C ASN A 60 0.83 3.74 -7.67
N LYS A 61 1.00 3.55 -8.98
CA LYS A 61 1.06 2.24 -9.62
C LYS A 61 2.48 1.68 -9.71
N ILE A 62 3.50 2.52 -9.60
CA ILE A 62 4.90 2.16 -9.86
C ILE A 62 5.78 2.32 -8.61
N GLY A 63 5.51 3.29 -7.73
CA GLY A 63 6.50 3.76 -6.77
C GLY A 63 6.42 3.18 -5.36
N MET A 64 5.24 2.76 -4.86
CA MET A 64 5.04 2.78 -3.39
C MET A 64 4.42 1.55 -2.72
N ASN A 65 4.11 0.50 -3.47
CA ASN A 65 3.83 -0.82 -2.90
C ASN A 65 4.98 -1.76 -3.28
N CYS A 66 5.89 -2.00 -2.33
CA CYS A 66 6.86 -3.11 -2.42
C CYS A 66 6.16 -4.47 -2.59
N ASP A 67 4.85 -4.53 -2.37
CA ASP A 67 4.02 -5.73 -2.44
C ASP A 67 3.19 -5.82 -3.72
N TYR A 68 3.57 -5.14 -4.81
CA TYR A 68 2.88 -5.31 -6.09
C TYR A 68 3.16 -6.70 -6.67
N TYR A 69 2.32 -7.66 -6.28
CA TYR A 69 2.23 -8.97 -6.87
C TYR A 69 1.00 -9.00 -7.78
N MET A 70 1.20 -9.39 -9.03
CA MET A 70 0.10 -9.76 -9.89
C MET A 70 -0.49 -11.05 -9.33
N GLU A 71 -1.64 -10.93 -8.67
CA GLU A 71 -2.34 -12.06 -8.09
C GLU A 71 -3.33 -12.63 -9.12
N GLU A 72 -3.39 -13.95 -9.24
CA GLU A 72 -4.40 -14.60 -10.05
C GLU A 72 -5.77 -14.29 -9.43
N LYS A 73 -6.69 -13.70 -10.20
CA LYS A 73 -8.07 -13.49 -9.72
C LYS A 73 -8.73 -14.85 -9.47
N VAL A 74 -8.68 -15.29 -8.21
CA VAL A 74 -9.41 -16.47 -7.75
C VAL A 74 -10.87 -16.08 -7.58
N LEU A 75 -11.70 -16.46 -8.56
CA LEU A 75 -13.15 -16.30 -8.45
C LEU A 75 -13.67 -17.21 -7.32
N PRO A 76 -14.62 -16.74 -6.48
CA PRO A 76 -15.22 -17.57 -5.45
C PRO A 76 -15.85 -18.84 -6.06
N PRO A 77 -15.74 -20.01 -5.43
CA PRO A 77 -16.32 -21.26 -5.96
C PRO A 77 -17.87 -21.20 -6.10
N SER A 78 -18.52 -20.27 -5.40
CA SER A 78 -19.96 -20.01 -5.50
C SER A 78 -20.34 -19.07 -6.65
N SER A 79 -19.38 -18.40 -7.29
CA SER A 79 -19.63 -17.50 -8.42
C SER A 79 -20.13 -18.28 -9.64
N LEU A 80 -21.18 -17.76 -10.27
CA LEU A 80 -21.69 -18.25 -11.55
C LEU A 80 -20.59 -18.25 -12.63
N GLU A 81 -19.81 -17.17 -12.70
CA GLU A 81 -18.68 -17.04 -13.62
C GLU A 81 -17.60 -18.10 -13.35
N GLY A 82 -17.29 -18.35 -12.06
CA GLY A 82 -16.36 -19.39 -11.64
C GLY A 82 -16.82 -20.79 -12.08
N LYS A 83 -18.10 -21.12 -11.84
CA LYS A 83 -18.68 -22.40 -12.25
C LYS A 83 -18.73 -22.58 -13.77
N VAL A 84 -19.06 -21.52 -14.52
CA VAL A 84 -19.08 -21.56 -15.98
C VAL A 84 -17.67 -21.79 -16.51
N LYS A 85 -16.67 -21.06 -15.98
CA LYS A 85 -15.26 -21.23 -16.36
C LYS A 85 -14.76 -22.64 -16.07
N GLU A 86 -15.05 -23.17 -14.88
CA GLU A 86 -14.68 -24.53 -14.51
C GLU A 86 -15.35 -25.58 -15.41
N THR A 87 -16.64 -25.42 -15.71
CA THR A 87 -17.38 -26.33 -16.60
C THR A 87 -16.79 -26.33 -18.01
N VAL A 88 -16.49 -25.17 -18.58
CA VAL A 88 -15.87 -25.07 -19.92
C VAL A 88 -14.47 -25.68 -19.91
N HIS A 89 -13.67 -25.42 -18.87
CA HIS A 89 -12.34 -26.01 -18.74
C HIS A 89 -12.42 -27.54 -18.63
N ASN A 90 -13.32 -28.08 -17.82
CA ASN A 90 -13.48 -29.53 -17.69
C ASN A 90 -13.97 -30.16 -19.01
N ALA A 91 -14.91 -29.52 -19.71
CA ALA A 91 -15.38 -29.98 -21.02
C ALA A 91 -14.24 -30.07 -22.05
N PHE A 92 -13.28 -29.13 -22.04
CA PHE A 92 -12.09 -29.21 -22.89
C PHE A 92 -11.25 -30.46 -22.59
N TRP A 93 -10.96 -30.72 -21.31
CA TRP A 93 -10.15 -31.89 -20.91
C TRP A 93 -10.87 -33.21 -21.17
N ASP A 94 -12.19 -33.26 -20.99
CA ASP A 94 -13.01 -34.42 -21.31
C ASP A 94 -13.01 -34.69 -22.82
N HIS A 95 -13.13 -33.64 -23.63
CA HIS A 95 -13.04 -33.75 -25.09
C HIS A 95 -11.65 -34.20 -25.57
N LEU A 96 -10.57 -33.65 -24.99
CA LEU A 96 -9.21 -34.10 -25.29
C LEU A 96 -9.03 -35.58 -24.94
N LYS A 97 -9.61 -36.03 -23.82
CA LYS A 97 -9.57 -37.44 -23.41
C LYS A 97 -10.33 -38.35 -24.38
N GLU A 98 -11.49 -37.91 -24.86
CA GLU A 98 -12.27 -38.63 -25.86
C GLU A 98 -11.49 -38.76 -27.17
N GLN A 99 -10.92 -37.68 -27.69
CA GLN A 99 -10.14 -37.67 -28.93
C GLN A 99 -8.91 -38.58 -28.88
N LEU A 100 -8.15 -38.54 -27.77
CA LEU A 100 -6.96 -39.39 -27.60
C LEU A 100 -7.31 -40.87 -27.40
N SER A 101 -8.54 -41.18 -26.95
CA SER A 101 -9.00 -42.57 -26.75
C SER A 101 -9.69 -43.16 -27.99
N ALA A 102 -9.96 -42.35 -29.02
CA ALA A 102 -10.61 -42.80 -30.25
C ALA A 102 -9.70 -43.75 -31.07
N THR A 103 -10.31 -44.51 -31.99
CA THR A 103 -9.59 -45.40 -32.92
C THR A 103 -9.97 -45.07 -34.39
N PRO A 104 -9.05 -44.47 -35.19
CA PRO A 104 -7.73 -43.96 -34.81
C PRO A 104 -7.82 -42.73 -33.89
N PRO A 105 -6.78 -42.42 -33.11
CA PRO A 105 -6.77 -41.25 -32.23
C PRO A 105 -6.82 -39.95 -33.04
N ASP A 106 -7.56 -38.96 -32.54
CA ASP A 106 -7.51 -37.59 -33.05
C ASP A 106 -6.59 -36.75 -32.16
N PHE A 107 -5.60 -36.09 -32.77
CA PHE A 107 -4.61 -35.27 -32.07
C PHE A 107 -4.84 -33.76 -32.24
N SER A 108 -5.95 -33.35 -32.89
CA SER A 108 -6.22 -31.95 -33.21
C SER A 108 -6.12 -31.04 -31.98
N CYS A 109 -6.84 -31.36 -30.90
CA CYS A 109 -6.76 -30.57 -29.65
C CYS A 109 -5.40 -30.69 -28.95
N ALA A 110 -4.72 -31.84 -29.06
CA ALA A 110 -3.40 -32.02 -28.46
C ALA A 110 -2.35 -31.13 -29.14
N LEU A 111 -2.41 -30.99 -30.46
CA LEU A 111 -1.51 -30.12 -31.23
C LEU A 111 -1.73 -28.64 -30.89
N GLU A 112 -2.98 -28.19 -30.74
CA GLU A 112 -3.28 -26.83 -30.31
C GLU A 112 -2.71 -26.55 -28.90
N LEU A 113 -2.90 -27.49 -27.97
CA LEU A 113 -2.37 -27.34 -26.62
C LEU A 113 -0.84 -27.34 -26.59
N LEU A 114 -0.19 -28.21 -27.36
CA LEU A 114 1.27 -28.25 -27.47
C LEU A 114 1.83 -26.95 -28.07
N LYS A 115 1.12 -26.36 -29.03
CA LYS A 115 1.46 -25.04 -29.58
C LYS A 115 1.38 -23.97 -28.50
N GLU A 116 0.30 -23.91 -27.72
CA GLU A 116 0.20 -22.96 -26.61
C GLU A 116 1.30 -23.16 -25.57
N ILE A 117 1.60 -24.41 -25.22
CA ILE A 117 2.68 -24.77 -24.30
C ILE A 117 4.03 -24.28 -24.82
N LYS A 118 4.33 -24.48 -26.12
CA LYS A 118 5.55 -23.98 -26.77
C LYS A 118 5.67 -22.47 -26.62
N GLU A 119 4.61 -21.73 -26.96
CA GLU A 119 4.60 -20.27 -26.87
C GLU A 119 4.81 -19.79 -25.43
N ILE A 120 4.20 -20.46 -24.45
CA ILE A 120 4.41 -20.13 -23.03
C ILE A 120 5.88 -20.40 -22.66
N LEU A 121 6.43 -21.57 -22.94
CA LEU A 121 7.84 -21.89 -22.65
C LEU A 121 8.81 -20.86 -23.26
N LEU A 122 8.59 -20.48 -24.52
CA LEU A 122 9.41 -19.46 -25.20
C LEU A 122 9.27 -18.08 -24.53
N SER A 123 8.08 -17.74 -24.03
CA SER A 123 7.85 -16.48 -23.31
C SER A 123 8.52 -16.42 -21.93
N LEU A 124 8.89 -17.57 -21.35
CA LEU A 124 9.62 -17.66 -20.08
C LEU A 124 11.14 -17.50 -20.25
N LEU A 125 11.65 -17.46 -21.50
CA LEU A 125 13.07 -17.33 -21.76
C LEU A 125 13.53 -15.87 -21.71
N LEU A 126 14.67 -15.63 -21.07
CA LEU A 126 15.35 -14.34 -21.11
C LEU A 126 15.95 -14.08 -22.52
N PRO A 127 16.10 -12.81 -22.94
CA PRO A 127 16.59 -12.46 -24.29
C PRO A 127 17.98 -13.04 -24.64
N ARG A 128 18.76 -13.44 -23.64
CA ARG A 128 20.12 -13.99 -23.82
C ARG A 128 20.13 -15.52 -23.99
N GLN A 129 19.01 -16.21 -23.75
CA GLN A 129 18.93 -17.68 -23.74
C GLN A 129 18.66 -18.27 -25.14
N ASN A 130 19.41 -17.83 -26.16
CA ASN A 130 19.19 -18.24 -27.55
C ASN A 130 19.35 -19.75 -27.78
N ARG A 131 20.26 -20.42 -27.06
CA ARG A 131 20.45 -21.87 -27.19
C ARG A 131 19.21 -22.65 -26.78
N LEU A 132 18.62 -22.30 -25.63
CA LEU A 132 17.40 -22.95 -25.14
C LEU A 132 16.20 -22.64 -26.04
N ARG A 133 16.13 -21.42 -26.59
CA ARG A 133 15.10 -21.05 -27.58
C ARG A 133 15.13 -21.99 -28.78
N ILE A 134 16.30 -22.19 -29.38
CA ILE A 134 16.47 -23.09 -30.53
C ILE A 134 16.07 -24.53 -30.16
N GLU A 135 16.53 -25.02 -29.00
CA GLU A 135 16.22 -26.37 -28.53
C GLU A 135 14.72 -26.60 -28.37
N ILE A 136 13.98 -25.62 -27.84
CA ILE A 136 12.51 -25.68 -27.70
C ILE A 136 11.83 -25.57 -29.07
N GLU A 137 12.33 -24.70 -29.94
CA GLU A 137 11.78 -24.53 -31.29
C GLU A 137 11.87 -25.81 -32.13
N GLU A 138 13.00 -26.51 -32.07
CA GLU A 138 13.27 -27.77 -32.77
C GLU A 138 12.48 -28.94 -32.17
N ALA A 139 12.46 -29.09 -30.85
CA ALA A 139 11.78 -30.21 -30.20
C ALA A 139 10.25 -30.13 -30.27
N LEU A 140 9.71 -28.91 -30.33
CA LEU A 140 8.28 -28.65 -30.48
C LEU A 140 7.99 -28.02 -31.86
N ASP A 141 8.59 -28.55 -32.93
CA ASP A 141 8.29 -28.14 -34.30
C ASP A 141 6.85 -28.56 -34.67
N MET A 142 5.96 -27.58 -34.83
CA MET A 142 4.55 -27.84 -35.06
C MET A 142 4.26 -28.50 -36.40
N ASP A 143 5.08 -28.25 -37.43
CA ASP A 143 4.91 -28.87 -38.74
C ASP A 143 5.29 -30.35 -38.68
N LEU A 144 6.39 -30.66 -37.99
CA LEU A 144 6.81 -32.05 -37.74
C LEU A 144 5.78 -32.80 -36.88
N LEU A 145 5.33 -32.21 -35.77
CA LEU A 145 4.36 -32.84 -34.88
C LEU A 145 3.01 -33.09 -35.59
N LYS A 146 2.60 -32.18 -36.48
CA LYS A 146 1.41 -32.39 -37.31
C LYS A 146 1.59 -33.57 -38.26
N GLN A 147 2.74 -33.69 -38.91
CA GLN A 147 3.05 -34.85 -39.75
C GLN A 147 3.03 -36.16 -38.94
N GLU A 148 3.63 -36.18 -37.75
CA GLU A 148 3.60 -37.36 -36.87
C GLU A 148 2.17 -37.74 -36.47
N ALA A 149 1.30 -36.75 -36.20
CA ALA A 149 -0.10 -36.96 -35.86
C ALA A 149 -0.89 -37.59 -37.02
N GLU A 150 -0.73 -37.08 -38.25
CA GLU A 150 -1.41 -37.61 -39.45
C GLU A 150 -1.08 -39.09 -39.73
N HIS A 151 0.12 -39.54 -39.34
CA HIS A 151 0.55 -40.93 -39.46
C HIS A 151 0.27 -41.78 -38.21
N GLY A 152 -0.39 -41.22 -37.19
CA GLY A 152 -0.67 -41.91 -35.92
C GLY A 152 0.58 -42.22 -35.09
N ALA A 153 1.70 -41.51 -35.34
CA ALA A 153 2.99 -41.73 -34.70
C ALA A 153 3.26 -40.78 -33.52
N LEU A 154 2.41 -39.78 -33.29
CA LEU A 154 2.60 -38.76 -32.25
C LEU A 154 2.61 -39.37 -30.84
N LYS A 155 3.71 -39.19 -30.12
CA LYS A 155 3.87 -39.69 -28.74
C LYS A 155 3.63 -38.58 -27.72
N VAL A 156 2.36 -38.31 -27.43
CA VAL A 156 1.94 -37.25 -26.48
C VAL A 156 2.68 -37.35 -25.14
N LEU A 157 2.80 -38.54 -24.55
CA LEU A 157 3.50 -38.72 -23.26
C LEU A 157 4.99 -38.34 -23.32
N TYR A 158 5.67 -38.60 -24.45
CA TYR A 158 7.07 -38.24 -24.62
C TYR A 158 7.23 -36.71 -24.66
N LEU A 159 6.36 -36.04 -25.43
CA LEU A 159 6.35 -34.58 -25.52
C LEU A 159 6.01 -33.93 -24.18
N SER A 160 5.02 -34.46 -23.45
CA SER A 160 4.69 -33.99 -22.11
C SER A 160 5.87 -34.10 -21.15
N LYS A 161 6.66 -35.19 -21.22
CA LYS A 161 7.88 -35.34 -20.41
C LYS A 161 8.98 -34.38 -20.82
N TYR A 162 9.17 -34.14 -22.12
CA TYR A 162 10.10 -33.11 -22.59
C TYR A 162 9.73 -31.73 -22.04
N VAL A 163 8.46 -31.35 -22.15
CA VAL A 163 7.93 -30.09 -21.60
C VAL A 163 8.15 -30.02 -20.10
N LEU A 164 7.90 -31.11 -19.37
CA LEU A 164 8.10 -31.17 -17.92
C LEU A 164 9.57 -30.96 -17.54
N ASN A 165 10.51 -31.56 -18.27
CA ASN A 165 11.94 -31.33 -18.07
C ASN A 165 12.34 -29.87 -18.35
N MET A 166 11.76 -29.27 -19.39
CA MET A 166 11.97 -27.84 -19.67
C MET A 166 11.39 -26.96 -18.58
N MET A 167 10.23 -27.30 -18.02
CA MET A 167 9.67 -26.59 -16.87
C MET A 167 10.59 -26.70 -15.65
N ALA A 168 11.11 -27.88 -15.34
CA ALA A 168 12.04 -28.09 -14.22
C ALA A 168 13.32 -27.24 -14.37
N LEU A 169 13.79 -27.02 -15.60
CA LEU A 169 14.95 -26.17 -15.87
C LEU A 169 14.66 -24.67 -15.72
N LEU A 170 13.43 -24.24 -16.01
CA LEU A 170 13.04 -22.83 -16.10
C LEU A 170 12.30 -22.29 -14.87
N CYS A 171 11.75 -23.16 -14.02
CA CYS A 171 10.94 -22.73 -12.90
C CYS A 171 11.78 -22.17 -11.74
N ALA A 172 11.16 -21.30 -10.93
CA ALA A 172 11.74 -20.85 -9.68
C ALA A 172 11.69 -21.98 -8.63
N PRO A 173 12.62 -22.02 -7.65
CA PRO A 173 12.69 -23.10 -6.65
C PRO A 173 11.38 -23.35 -5.88
N VAL A 174 10.56 -22.31 -5.69
CA VAL A 174 9.24 -22.40 -5.05
C VAL A 174 8.25 -23.28 -5.81
N ARG A 175 8.53 -23.62 -7.08
CA ARG A 175 7.68 -24.44 -7.94
C ARG A 175 8.18 -25.87 -8.09
N ASP A 176 9.37 -26.21 -7.60
CA ASP A 176 9.98 -27.53 -7.77
C ASP A 176 9.05 -28.66 -7.28
N GLU A 177 8.40 -28.46 -6.12
CA GLU A 177 7.44 -29.45 -5.57
C GLU A 177 6.24 -29.66 -6.51
N ALA A 178 5.76 -28.60 -7.17
CA ALA A 178 4.64 -28.69 -8.10
C ALA A 178 5.04 -29.44 -9.37
N VAL A 179 6.25 -29.20 -9.90
CA VAL A 179 6.80 -29.90 -11.05
C VAL A 179 7.02 -31.38 -10.72
N GLN A 180 7.58 -31.69 -9.55
CA GLN A 180 7.82 -33.06 -9.10
C GLN A 180 6.51 -33.87 -8.93
N LYS A 181 5.42 -33.25 -8.49
CA LYS A 181 4.10 -33.91 -8.43
C LYS A 181 3.61 -34.37 -9.80
N LEU A 182 3.96 -33.64 -10.87
CA LEU A 182 3.57 -33.98 -12.24
C LEU A 182 4.36 -35.16 -12.80
N GLU A 183 5.60 -35.39 -12.37
CA GLU A 183 6.42 -36.52 -12.83
C GLU A 183 5.77 -37.89 -12.57
N ASN A 184 4.95 -37.98 -11.52
CA ASN A 184 4.27 -39.21 -11.13
C ASN A 184 2.97 -39.48 -11.91
N ILE A 185 2.55 -38.57 -12.80
CA ILE A 185 1.31 -38.70 -13.57
C ILE A 185 1.57 -39.43 -14.88
N THR A 186 0.95 -40.60 -15.04
CA THR A 186 1.09 -41.43 -16.25
C THR A 186 0.04 -41.14 -17.33
N ASP A 187 -1.13 -40.63 -16.94
CA ASP A 187 -2.20 -40.30 -17.89
C ASP A 187 -1.85 -39.00 -18.65
N PRO A 188 -1.83 -39.01 -20.00
CA PRO A 188 -1.35 -37.88 -20.78
C PRO A 188 -2.24 -36.64 -20.63
N VAL A 189 -3.55 -36.80 -20.45
CA VAL A 189 -4.50 -35.68 -20.30
C VAL A 189 -4.31 -35.01 -18.95
N TRP A 190 -4.24 -35.80 -17.88
CA TRP A 190 -3.97 -35.28 -16.53
C TRP A 190 -2.59 -34.60 -16.44
N LEU A 191 -1.59 -35.17 -17.11
CA LEU A 191 -0.26 -34.58 -17.15
C LEU A 191 -0.25 -33.24 -17.90
N LEU A 192 -0.85 -33.18 -19.10
CA LEU A 192 -0.97 -31.94 -19.87
C LEU A 192 -1.77 -30.86 -19.11
N ARG A 193 -2.85 -31.26 -18.43
CA ARG A 193 -3.62 -30.36 -17.55
C ARG A 193 -2.78 -29.78 -16.44
N GLY A 194 -2.01 -30.62 -15.74
CA GLY A 194 -1.12 -30.19 -14.68
C GLY A 194 0.02 -29.30 -15.18
N ILE A 195 0.64 -29.66 -16.30
CA ILE A 195 1.65 -28.86 -17.01
C ILE A 195 1.12 -27.46 -17.30
N PHE A 196 -0.06 -27.36 -17.93
CA PHE A 196 -0.63 -26.08 -18.31
C PHE A 196 -0.94 -25.20 -17.09
N GLN A 197 -1.43 -25.79 -16.00
CA GLN A 197 -1.66 -25.07 -14.74
C GLN A 197 -0.37 -24.51 -14.14
N VAL A 198 0.70 -25.31 -14.09
CA VAL A 198 1.98 -24.87 -13.53
C VAL A 198 2.65 -23.84 -14.44
N LEU A 199 2.58 -24.00 -15.77
CA LEU A 199 3.06 -23.01 -16.74
C LEU A 199 2.34 -21.66 -16.58
N GLY A 200 1.03 -21.67 -16.32
CA GLY A 200 0.28 -20.45 -15.99
C GLY A 200 0.86 -19.71 -14.77
N ARG A 201 1.24 -20.46 -13.74
CA ARG A 201 1.89 -19.89 -12.54
C ARG A 201 3.30 -19.40 -12.84
N MET A 202 4.09 -20.15 -13.61
CA MET A 202 5.44 -19.73 -14.03
C MET A 202 5.43 -18.42 -14.81
N LYS A 203 4.40 -18.20 -15.65
CA LYS A 203 4.22 -16.92 -16.36
C LYS A 203 3.99 -15.77 -15.39
N MET A 204 3.16 -15.96 -14.37
CA MET A 204 2.95 -14.95 -13.33
C MET A 204 4.23 -14.69 -12.52
N ASP A 205 4.98 -15.75 -12.22
CA ASP A 205 6.27 -15.63 -11.52
C ASP A 205 7.26 -14.76 -12.32
N MET A 206 7.35 -14.96 -13.65
CA MET A 206 8.18 -14.13 -14.54
C MET A 206 7.73 -12.67 -14.60
N VAL A 207 6.42 -12.41 -14.65
CA VAL A 207 5.88 -11.04 -14.62
C VAL A 207 6.23 -10.36 -13.29
N ASN A 208 5.98 -11.02 -12.17
CA ASN A 208 6.27 -10.49 -10.84
C ASN A 208 7.78 -10.25 -10.65
N TYR A 209 8.62 -11.17 -11.09
CA TYR A 209 10.07 -11.00 -11.08
C TYR A 209 10.51 -9.79 -11.92
N THR A 210 9.94 -9.63 -13.12
CA THR A 210 10.29 -8.51 -14.01
C THR A 210 9.91 -7.18 -13.36
N ILE A 211 8.70 -7.08 -12.80
CA ILE A 211 8.25 -5.89 -12.06
C ILE A 211 9.21 -5.56 -10.92
N GLN A 212 9.54 -6.54 -10.06
CA GLN A 212 10.45 -6.36 -8.93
C GLN A 212 11.86 -5.95 -9.38
N SER A 213 12.37 -6.55 -10.46
CA SER A 213 13.70 -6.23 -10.99
C SER A 213 13.81 -4.80 -11.52
N LEU A 214 12.72 -4.25 -12.06
CA LEU A 214 12.67 -2.91 -12.62
C LEU A 214 12.30 -1.85 -11.57
N GLN A 215 11.70 -2.25 -10.45
CA GLN A 215 11.18 -1.35 -9.42
C GLN A 215 12.20 -0.32 -8.91
N PRO A 216 13.48 -0.64 -8.61
CA PRO A 216 14.44 0.35 -8.14
C PRO A 216 14.69 1.47 -9.15
N HIS A 217 14.82 1.11 -10.44
CA HIS A 217 15.04 2.07 -11.51
C HIS A 217 13.80 2.94 -11.75
N LEU A 218 12.62 2.33 -11.69
CA LEU A 218 11.36 3.05 -11.81
C LEU A 218 11.16 4.04 -10.66
N GLN A 219 11.52 3.67 -9.43
CA GLN A 219 11.44 4.56 -8.27
C GLN A 219 12.39 5.75 -8.40
N GLU A 220 13.64 5.53 -8.80
CA GLU A 220 14.61 6.61 -9.01
C GLU A 220 14.13 7.61 -10.08
N HIS A 221 13.65 7.11 -11.22
CA HIS A 221 13.10 7.95 -12.27
C HIS A 221 11.80 8.67 -11.85
N SER A 222 10.94 8.03 -11.04
CA SER A 222 9.72 8.67 -10.51
C SER A 222 10.06 9.88 -9.66
N ILE A 223 11.05 9.77 -8.76
CA ILE A 223 11.45 10.88 -7.87
C ILE A 223 11.93 12.08 -8.68
N GLN A 224 12.77 11.84 -9.70
CA GLN A 224 13.29 12.90 -10.57
C GLN A 224 12.17 13.56 -11.38
N TYR A 225 11.27 12.75 -11.93
CA TYR A 225 10.14 13.22 -12.73
C TYR A 225 9.18 14.08 -11.89
N GLU A 226 8.77 13.59 -10.72
CA GLU A 226 7.88 14.32 -9.81
C GLU A 226 8.50 15.63 -9.35
N ARG A 227 9.79 15.62 -8.98
CA ARG A 227 10.50 16.84 -8.59
C ARG A 227 10.57 17.84 -9.73
N ALA A 228 10.90 17.40 -10.95
CA ALA A 228 10.97 18.27 -12.12
C ALA A 228 9.61 18.88 -12.45
N LYS A 229 8.54 18.09 -12.40
CA LYS A 229 7.17 18.58 -12.60
C LYS A 229 6.77 19.59 -11.53
N PHE A 230 7.06 19.33 -10.26
CA PHE A 230 6.78 20.28 -9.20
C PHE A 230 7.59 21.59 -9.36
N GLN A 231 8.84 21.50 -9.81
CA GLN A 231 9.65 22.68 -10.13
C GLN A 231 9.06 23.50 -11.29
N GLU A 232 8.50 22.86 -12.32
CA GLU A 232 7.77 23.56 -13.39
C GLU A 232 6.57 24.34 -12.83
N LEU A 233 5.85 23.79 -11.86
CA LEU A 233 4.75 24.47 -11.18
C LEU A 233 5.25 25.68 -10.38
N LEU A 234 6.31 25.51 -9.59
CA LEU A 234 6.90 26.59 -8.79
C LEU A 234 7.42 27.75 -9.65
N ASN A 235 7.99 27.44 -10.81
CA ASN A 235 8.45 28.47 -11.74
C ASN A 235 7.29 29.33 -12.28
N LYS A 236 6.08 28.75 -12.39
CA LYS A 236 4.87 29.48 -12.80
C LYS A 236 4.25 30.25 -11.64
N GLN A 237 4.31 29.71 -10.42
CA GLN A 237 3.73 30.33 -9.22
C GLN A 237 4.73 30.24 -8.04
N PRO A 238 5.55 31.29 -7.83
CA PRO A 238 6.56 31.26 -6.76
C PRO A 238 6.00 31.17 -5.34
N SER A 239 4.76 31.63 -5.12
CA SER A 239 4.10 31.60 -3.81
C SER A 239 3.36 30.28 -3.52
N LEU A 240 3.63 29.22 -4.29
CA LEU A 240 2.89 27.96 -4.18
C LEU A 240 3.17 27.19 -2.90
N LEU A 241 4.22 27.50 -2.12
CA LEU A 241 4.60 26.75 -0.92
C LEU A 241 4.08 27.35 0.39
N ASN A 242 3.02 28.16 0.35
CA ASN A 242 2.52 28.88 1.52
C ASN A 242 2.00 27.94 2.60
N HIS A 243 1.18 26.94 2.25
CA HIS A 243 0.65 25.98 3.22
C HIS A 243 1.73 25.05 3.74
N THR A 244 2.66 24.62 2.88
CA THR A 244 3.84 23.83 3.28
C THR A 244 4.70 24.60 4.28
N THR A 245 4.92 25.90 4.04
CA THR A 245 5.67 26.76 4.97
C THR A 245 4.94 26.92 6.29
N LYS A 246 3.62 27.15 6.26
CA LYS A 246 2.78 27.26 7.48
C LYS A 246 2.81 25.97 8.30
N TRP A 247 2.70 24.82 7.64
CA TRP A 247 2.77 23.50 8.26
C TRP A 247 4.11 23.25 8.96
N LEU A 248 5.23 23.53 8.29
CA LEU A 248 6.56 23.37 8.90
C LEU A 248 6.80 24.38 10.04
N THR A 249 6.26 25.59 9.90
CA THR A 249 6.33 26.62 10.96
C THR A 249 5.58 26.17 12.21
N GLN A 250 4.37 25.61 12.04
CA GLN A 250 3.60 25.05 13.16
C GLN A 250 4.35 23.89 13.83
N ALA A 251 4.92 22.97 13.04
CA ALA A 251 5.72 21.88 13.57
C ALA A 251 6.95 22.35 14.38
N ALA A 252 7.61 23.42 13.93
CA ALA A 252 8.71 24.03 14.68
C ALA A 252 8.22 24.69 15.99
N GLY A 253 7.05 25.33 15.95
CA GLY A 253 6.39 25.88 17.14
C GLY A 253 6.07 24.81 18.19
N ASP A 254 5.52 23.68 17.75
CA ASP A 254 5.17 22.54 18.62
C ASP A 254 6.39 21.94 19.31
N LEU A 255 7.56 21.93 18.67
CA LEU A 255 8.81 21.47 19.29
C LEU A 255 9.41 22.47 20.28
N THR A 256 9.11 23.77 20.10
CA THR A 256 9.64 24.84 20.97
C THR A 256 8.76 25.03 22.21
N MET A 257 7.46 24.76 22.09
CA MET A 257 6.53 24.73 23.22
C MET A 257 6.76 23.44 24.02
N SER A 258 7.56 23.52 25.09
CA SER A 258 7.65 22.43 26.07
C SER A 258 6.25 22.07 26.61
N PRO A 259 5.96 20.79 26.93
CA PRO A 259 4.65 20.42 27.47
C PRO A 259 4.40 21.21 28.75
N PRO A 260 3.15 21.67 29.01
CA PRO A 260 2.85 22.36 30.26
C PRO A 260 3.13 21.38 31.40
N THR A 261 4.13 21.71 32.22
CA THR A 261 4.34 21.04 33.50
C THR A 261 3.03 21.09 34.27
N CYS A 262 2.46 19.93 34.61
CA CYS A 262 1.27 19.83 35.44
C CYS A 262 1.45 20.71 36.70
N PRO A 263 0.46 21.52 37.09
CA PRO A 263 0.52 22.25 38.33
C PRO A 263 0.15 21.30 39.46
N ASP A 264 1.09 20.49 39.93
CA ASP A 264 0.88 19.74 41.18
C ASP A 264 1.99 20.02 42.18
N THR A 265 1.53 20.51 43.33
CA THR A 265 2.19 20.66 44.63
C THR A 265 3.24 21.76 44.79
N SER A 266 2.73 22.98 45.02
CA SER A 266 3.31 23.91 46.00
C SER A 266 3.35 23.26 47.38
N ASP A 267 4.42 22.54 47.70
CA ASP A 267 4.79 22.30 49.10
C ASP A 267 6.04 23.10 49.44
N SER A 268 5.77 24.14 50.22
CA SER A 268 6.73 24.94 50.95
C SER A 268 7.63 24.05 51.82
N SER A 269 8.93 24.00 51.50
CA SER A 269 9.94 23.99 52.57
C SER A 269 11.20 24.72 52.12
N SER A 270 11.47 25.80 52.86
CA SER A 270 12.68 26.59 52.86
C SER A 270 13.85 25.78 53.43
N VAL A 271 14.92 25.56 52.67
CA VAL A 271 16.31 25.64 53.19
C VAL A 271 17.21 26.15 52.06
N ALA A 272 17.93 27.23 52.38
CA ALA A 272 18.86 27.93 51.53
C ALA A 272 20.11 27.11 51.17
N GLY A 273 20.56 27.25 49.92
CA GLY A 273 21.92 26.96 49.48
C GLY A 273 22.23 27.76 48.22
N PRO A 274 23.33 28.55 48.15
CA PRO A 274 23.70 29.27 46.94
C PRO A 274 24.51 28.34 46.05
N SER A 275 24.02 28.01 44.85
CA SER A 275 24.83 27.34 43.82
C SER A 275 25.07 28.30 42.65
N PRO A 276 26.33 28.53 42.25
CA PRO A 276 26.69 29.42 41.16
C PRO A 276 26.73 28.65 39.83
N ASN A 277 26.03 29.18 38.82
CA ASN A 277 26.24 29.03 37.36
C ASN A 277 24.90 28.97 36.63
N GLU A 278 24.25 30.13 36.46
CA GLU A 278 23.41 30.37 35.29
C GLU A 278 24.33 30.52 34.07
N ALA A 279 24.84 29.38 33.58
CA ALA A 279 25.37 29.32 32.24
C ALA A 279 24.19 29.48 31.29
N ALA A 280 24.23 30.57 30.52
CA ALA A 280 23.36 30.91 29.40
C ALA A 280 22.55 29.74 28.85
N ASN A 281 21.22 29.81 29.02
CA ASN A 281 20.25 29.07 28.21
C ASN A 281 20.40 29.51 26.76
N ASN A 282 21.39 28.99 26.05
CA ASN A 282 21.36 28.95 24.60
C ASN A 282 20.33 27.87 24.24
N PRO A 283 19.18 28.21 23.61
CA PRO A 283 18.24 27.20 23.17
C PRO A 283 18.97 26.26 22.21
N GLU A 284 18.92 24.96 22.50
CA GLU A 284 19.54 23.94 21.66
C GLU A 284 18.99 24.11 20.23
N PRO A 285 19.86 24.16 19.20
CA PRO A 285 19.41 24.49 17.86
C PRO A 285 18.39 23.44 17.37
N LEU A 286 17.19 23.90 17.00
CA LEU A 286 16.13 23.05 16.46
C LEU A 286 16.67 22.23 15.29
N SER A 287 16.63 20.90 15.42
CA SER A 287 17.06 20.00 14.35
C SER A 287 16.06 20.05 13.17
N PRO A 288 16.48 20.38 11.94
CA PRO A 288 15.60 20.39 10.77
C PRO A 288 14.88 19.06 10.56
N THR A 289 15.59 17.95 10.79
CA THR A 289 15.03 16.60 10.71
C THR A 289 13.92 16.38 11.73
N MET A 290 14.08 16.91 12.96
CA MET A 290 13.07 16.77 14.00
C MET A 290 11.81 17.59 13.67
N VAL A 291 11.97 18.80 13.12
CA VAL A 291 10.85 19.62 12.64
C VAL A 291 10.08 18.88 11.54
N LEU A 292 10.76 18.27 10.58
CA LEU A 292 10.11 17.48 9.54
C LEU A 292 9.38 16.26 10.11
N CYS A 293 10.01 15.51 11.00
CA CYS A 293 9.37 14.36 11.64
C CYS A 293 8.11 14.79 12.40
N GLN A 294 8.18 15.89 13.17
CA GLN A 294 7.02 16.43 13.88
C GLN A 294 5.93 16.89 12.91
N GLY A 295 6.31 17.54 11.80
CA GLY A 295 5.37 17.94 10.76
C GLY A 295 4.62 16.75 10.19
N PHE A 296 5.31 15.67 9.83
CA PHE A 296 4.66 14.48 9.28
C PHE A 296 3.71 13.83 10.30
N LEU A 297 4.09 13.80 11.58
CA LEU A 297 3.22 13.28 12.65
C LEU A 297 1.96 14.12 12.82
N ASN A 298 2.09 15.45 12.77
CA ASN A 298 0.95 16.36 12.90
C ASN A 298 -0.12 16.10 11.83
N LEU A 299 0.27 15.65 10.62
CA LEU A 299 -0.69 15.32 9.56
C LEU A 299 -1.62 14.15 9.91
N LEU A 300 -1.19 13.24 10.78
CA LEU A 300 -2.06 12.15 11.26
C LEU A 300 -3.10 12.64 12.28
N LEU A 301 -2.85 13.79 12.91
CA LEU A 301 -3.76 14.43 13.86
C LEU A 301 -4.74 15.40 13.18
N TRP A 302 -4.29 16.07 12.12
CA TRP A 302 -5.06 17.13 11.44
C TRP A 302 -6.34 16.63 10.79
N ASP A 303 -7.34 17.50 10.74
CA ASP A 303 -8.45 17.30 9.82
C ASP A 303 -7.93 17.43 8.38
N LEU A 304 -7.90 16.32 7.68
CA LEU A 304 -7.38 16.25 6.32
C LEU A 304 -8.32 16.89 5.31
N GLU A 305 -9.52 17.31 5.70
CA GLU A 305 -10.44 18.11 4.89
C GLU A 305 -10.13 19.61 4.90
N ASN A 306 -9.17 20.05 5.73
CA ASN A 306 -8.76 21.45 5.80
C ASN A 306 -8.27 21.98 4.42
N GLU A 307 -8.68 23.19 4.05
CA GLU A 307 -8.29 23.86 2.81
C GLU A 307 -6.78 24.17 2.78
N GLU A 308 -6.14 24.30 3.94
CA GLU A 308 -4.72 24.62 4.09
C GLU A 308 -3.81 23.37 4.11
N PHE A 309 -4.06 22.40 3.23
CA PHE A 309 -3.24 21.20 3.15
C PHE A 309 -1.88 21.47 2.46
N PRO A 310 -0.74 20.93 2.95
CA PRO A 310 0.57 21.18 2.35
C PRO A 310 0.64 20.77 0.88
N GLU A 311 1.10 21.69 0.03
CA GLU A 311 1.12 21.50 -1.42
C GLU A 311 2.03 20.35 -1.84
N THR A 312 3.12 20.12 -1.09
CA THR A 312 4.06 19.01 -1.29
C THR A 312 3.49 17.63 -0.92
N LEU A 313 2.29 17.56 -0.34
CA LEU A 313 1.66 16.32 0.11
C LEU A 313 0.30 16.07 -0.55
N LEU A 314 -0.14 16.94 -1.47
CA LEU A 314 -1.45 16.81 -2.12
C LEU A 314 -1.67 15.43 -2.76
N MET A 315 -0.61 14.84 -3.31
CA MET A 315 -0.61 13.48 -3.89
C MET A 315 -0.84 12.38 -2.86
N ASP A 316 -0.39 12.61 -1.63
CA ASP A 316 -0.38 11.65 -0.54
C ASP A 316 -1.62 11.76 0.35
N ARG A 317 -2.55 12.71 0.09
CA ARG A 317 -3.70 13.00 0.95
C ARG A 317 -4.56 11.78 1.23
N THR A 318 -4.91 11.00 0.21
CA THR A 318 -5.72 9.78 0.36
C THR A 318 -5.01 8.70 1.17
N ARG A 319 -3.70 8.55 0.96
CA ARG A 319 -2.86 7.58 1.70
C ARG A 319 -2.70 7.97 3.15
N LEU A 320 -2.52 9.26 3.43
CA LEU A 320 -2.49 9.79 4.80
C LEU A 320 -3.84 9.61 5.50
N GLN A 321 -4.95 9.76 4.79
CA GLN A 321 -6.29 9.49 5.32
C GLN A 321 -6.49 8.02 5.67
N GLU A 322 -6.02 7.12 4.81
CA GLU A 322 -6.04 5.69 5.09
C GLU A 322 -5.18 5.35 6.33
N LEU A 323 -3.96 5.89 6.41
CA LEU A 323 -3.09 5.73 7.58
C LEU A 323 -3.71 6.26 8.85
N LYS A 324 -4.39 7.41 8.79
CA LYS A 324 -5.12 7.99 9.93
C LYS A 324 -6.27 7.07 10.37
N SER A 325 -7.02 6.50 9.43
CA SER A 325 -8.08 5.53 9.75
C SER A 325 -7.50 4.26 10.39
N GLN A 326 -6.41 3.73 9.85
CA GLN A 326 -5.73 2.55 10.41
C GLN A 326 -5.19 2.84 11.82
N LEU A 327 -4.57 4.00 12.04
CA LEU A 327 -4.11 4.45 13.34
C LEU A 327 -5.26 4.46 14.36
N HIS A 328 -6.39 5.07 14.01
CA HIS A 328 -7.56 5.12 14.88
C HIS A 328 -8.09 3.72 15.22
N GLN A 329 -8.19 2.84 14.21
CA GLN A 329 -8.61 1.46 14.42
C GLN A 329 -7.67 0.70 15.36
N LEU A 330 -6.35 0.90 15.23
CA LEU A 330 -5.38 0.27 16.13
C LEU A 330 -5.42 0.84 17.54
N THR A 331 -5.65 2.15 17.70
CA THR A 331 -5.84 2.76 19.03
C THR A 331 -7.03 2.13 19.76
N VAL A 332 -8.17 1.97 19.08
CA VAL A 332 -9.36 1.33 19.66
C VAL A 332 -9.10 -0.15 19.94
N MET A 333 -8.47 -0.87 19.00
CA MET A 333 -8.16 -2.30 19.16
C MET A 333 -7.22 -2.56 20.35
N ALA A 334 -6.13 -1.80 20.47
CA ALA A 334 -5.22 -1.91 21.61
C ALA A 334 -5.93 -1.55 22.92
N SER A 335 -6.81 -0.54 22.92
CA SER A 335 -7.59 -0.18 24.11
C SER A 335 -8.53 -1.31 24.54
N VAL A 336 -9.24 -1.94 23.60
CA VAL A 336 -10.11 -3.09 23.86
C VAL A 336 -9.31 -4.26 24.41
N LEU A 337 -8.18 -4.60 23.78
CA LEU A 337 -7.31 -5.69 24.22
C LEU A 337 -6.71 -5.42 25.61
N LEU A 338 -6.29 -4.19 25.89
CA LEU A 338 -5.75 -3.80 27.18
C LEU A 338 -6.81 -3.92 28.29
N VAL A 339 -8.02 -3.40 28.06
CA VAL A 339 -9.14 -3.55 29.01
C VAL A 339 -9.51 -5.03 29.18
N ALA A 340 -9.63 -5.80 28.10
CA ALA A 340 -9.91 -7.23 28.21
C ALA A 340 -8.84 -7.99 29.01
N SER A 341 -7.57 -7.61 28.85
CA SER A 341 -6.45 -8.23 29.57
C SER A 341 -6.47 -7.99 31.07
N SER A 342 -7.00 -6.85 31.53
CA SER A 342 -7.08 -6.55 32.97
C SER A 342 -8.07 -7.43 33.72
N PHE A 343 -9.04 -8.04 33.02
CA PHE A 343 -10.03 -8.94 33.61
C PHE A 343 -9.71 -10.43 33.38
N SER A 344 -9.00 -10.76 32.30
CA SER A 344 -8.87 -12.14 31.81
C SER A 344 -7.62 -12.88 32.30
N GLY A 345 -6.70 -12.17 32.98
CA GLY A 345 -5.46 -12.74 33.50
C GLY A 345 -4.44 -13.13 32.42
N SER A 346 -3.21 -13.40 32.84
CA SER A 346 -2.09 -13.73 31.93
C SER A 346 -2.27 -15.06 31.20
N VAL A 347 -3.07 -15.99 31.74
CA VAL A 347 -3.27 -17.32 31.14
C VAL A 347 -4.02 -17.23 29.81
N LEU A 348 -5.10 -16.45 29.74
CA LEU A 348 -5.85 -16.28 28.49
C LEU A 348 -5.04 -15.50 27.45
N PHE A 349 -4.43 -14.39 27.85
CA PHE A 349 -3.63 -13.56 26.95
C PHE A 349 -2.27 -14.19 26.59
N GLY A 350 -1.88 -15.27 27.25
CA GLY A 350 -0.76 -16.12 26.85
C GLY A 350 -1.07 -17.02 25.66
N SER A 351 -2.35 -17.20 25.29
CA SER A 351 -2.76 -17.99 24.13
C SER A 351 -2.87 -17.11 22.86
N PRO A 352 -2.01 -17.29 21.84
CA PRO A 352 -2.05 -16.50 20.61
C PRO A 352 -3.39 -16.63 19.89
N GLN A 353 -3.96 -17.84 19.85
CA GLN A 353 -5.24 -18.12 19.19
C GLN A 353 -6.39 -17.32 19.79
N PHE A 354 -6.38 -17.12 21.12
CA PHE A 354 -7.39 -16.32 21.82
C PHE A 354 -7.25 -14.84 21.47
N VAL A 355 -6.02 -14.31 21.56
CA VAL A 355 -5.74 -12.91 21.20
C VAL A 355 -6.11 -12.63 19.74
N ASP A 356 -5.74 -13.51 18.81
CA ASP A 356 -6.10 -13.39 17.39
C ASP A 356 -7.61 -13.46 17.14
N LYS A 357 -8.35 -14.18 18.00
CA LYS A 357 -9.81 -14.22 17.92
C LYS A 357 -10.44 -12.92 18.40
N LEU A 358 -9.94 -12.35 19.51
CA LEU A 358 -10.37 -11.02 19.96
C LEU A 358 -10.05 -9.94 18.92
N LYS A 359 -8.84 -9.94 18.37
CA LYS A 359 -8.44 -9.04 17.27
C LYS A 359 -9.41 -9.10 16.10
N ARG A 360 -9.78 -10.31 15.66
CA ARG A 360 -10.74 -10.50 14.55
C ARG A 360 -12.13 -9.96 14.88
N ILE A 361 -12.65 -10.25 16.08
CA ILE A 361 -13.94 -9.72 16.56
C ILE A 361 -13.93 -8.19 16.54
N THR A 362 -12.89 -7.58 17.11
CA THR A 362 -12.75 -6.12 17.15
C THR A 362 -12.61 -5.55 15.75
N LYS A 363 -11.72 -6.11 14.91
CA LYS A 363 -11.48 -5.62 13.54
C LYS A 363 -12.73 -5.66 12.67
N SER A 364 -13.50 -6.76 12.68
CA SER A 364 -14.71 -6.88 11.84
C SER A 364 -15.79 -5.86 12.16
N LEU A 365 -15.84 -5.38 13.41
CA LEU A 365 -16.82 -4.40 13.87
C LEU A 365 -16.29 -2.96 13.78
N LEU A 366 -14.98 -2.79 13.56
CA LEU A 366 -14.34 -1.49 13.41
C LEU A 366 -14.39 -0.94 11.98
N GLU A 367 -14.74 -1.75 10.98
CA GLU A 367 -14.88 -1.30 9.59
C GLU A 367 -16.00 -0.24 9.46
N ASP A 368 -17.08 -0.36 10.24
CA ASP A 368 -18.19 0.60 10.29
C ASP A 368 -18.07 1.66 11.40
N PHE A 369 -16.95 1.70 12.14
CA PHE A 369 -16.83 2.49 13.38
C PHE A 369 -17.04 3.99 13.17
N HIS A 370 -16.62 4.54 12.02
CA HIS A 370 -16.78 5.95 11.68
C HIS A 370 -18.24 6.39 11.61
N SER A 371 -19.16 5.47 11.33
CA SER A 371 -20.58 5.77 11.21
C SER A 371 -21.33 5.69 12.54
N ARG A 372 -21.03 4.67 13.37
CA ARG A 372 -21.81 4.33 14.58
C ARG A 372 -20.91 3.77 15.70
N PRO A 373 -20.04 4.61 16.30
CA PRO A 373 -19.01 4.14 17.23
C PRO A 373 -19.58 3.51 18.51
N GLU A 374 -20.69 4.05 19.04
CA GLU A 374 -21.32 3.53 20.27
C GLU A 374 -21.94 2.15 20.08
N GLU A 375 -22.56 1.89 18.92
CA GLU A 375 -23.18 0.60 18.64
C GLU A 375 -22.15 -0.47 18.28
N ALA A 376 -21.11 -0.07 17.56
CA ALA A 376 -19.97 -0.92 17.28
C ALA A 376 -19.30 -1.36 18.59
N ILE A 377 -19.02 -0.42 19.52
CA ILE A 377 -18.37 -0.77 20.78
C ILE A 377 -19.28 -1.59 21.70
N LEU A 378 -20.59 -1.36 21.67
CA LEU A 378 -21.56 -2.18 22.41
C LEU A 378 -21.47 -3.64 21.94
N THR A 379 -21.52 -3.85 20.63
CA THR A 379 -21.41 -5.19 20.03
C THR A 379 -20.06 -5.84 20.33
N VAL A 380 -18.97 -5.07 20.24
CA VAL A 380 -17.63 -5.54 20.63
C VAL A 380 -17.61 -5.93 22.11
N SER A 381 -18.21 -5.13 23.00
CA SER A 381 -18.23 -5.41 24.44
C SER A 381 -18.93 -6.72 24.78
N GLU A 382 -20.03 -7.02 24.10
CA GLU A 382 -20.78 -8.26 24.25
C GLU A 382 -19.99 -9.46 23.72
N GLN A 383 -19.45 -9.36 22.51
CA GLN A 383 -18.71 -10.46 21.88
C GLN A 383 -17.39 -10.77 22.60
N VAL A 384 -16.64 -9.74 23.01
CA VAL A 384 -15.40 -9.90 23.78
C VAL A 384 -15.70 -10.55 25.14
N SER A 385 -16.75 -10.10 25.84
CA SER A 385 -17.18 -10.70 27.11
C SER A 385 -17.58 -12.17 26.93
N GLN A 386 -18.39 -12.48 25.92
CA GLN A 386 -18.78 -13.86 25.61
C GLN A 386 -17.56 -14.74 25.30
N GLU A 387 -16.61 -14.23 24.52
CA GLU A 387 -15.42 -14.99 24.13
C GLU A 387 -14.50 -15.26 25.32
N ILE A 388 -14.36 -14.31 26.25
CA ILE A 388 -13.63 -14.51 27.50
C ILE A 388 -14.28 -15.62 28.32
N HIS A 389 -15.60 -15.57 28.53
CA HIS A 389 -16.31 -16.61 29.30
C HIS A 389 -16.21 -17.98 28.64
N GLN A 390 -16.35 -18.05 27.32
CA GLN A 390 -16.23 -19.29 26.56
C GLN A 390 -14.81 -19.87 26.67
N SER A 391 -13.78 -19.01 26.61
CA SER A 391 -12.39 -19.42 26.73
C SER A 391 -12.04 -19.88 28.14
N LEU A 392 -12.51 -19.18 29.18
CA LEU A 392 -12.38 -19.62 30.58
C LEU A 392 -13.02 -20.99 30.79
N LYS A 393 -14.25 -21.19 30.27
CA LYS A 393 -14.95 -22.47 30.35
C LYS A 393 -14.19 -23.59 29.64
N ASN A 394 -13.67 -23.34 28.43
CA ASN A 394 -12.92 -24.32 27.66
C ASN A 394 -11.60 -24.73 28.35
N MET A 395 -10.95 -23.81 29.06
CA MET A 395 -9.73 -24.08 29.84
C MET A 395 -10.01 -24.63 31.25
N GLY A 396 -11.26 -24.79 31.65
CA GLY A 396 -11.64 -25.22 33.00
C GLY A 396 -11.30 -24.19 34.10
N LEU A 397 -11.14 -22.91 33.72
CA LEU A 397 -10.87 -21.81 34.64
C LEU A 397 -12.17 -21.24 35.23
N VAL A 398 -12.05 -20.55 36.35
CA VAL A 398 -13.19 -19.91 37.03
C VAL A 398 -13.76 -18.80 36.16
N ALA A 399 -15.07 -18.80 35.96
CA ALA A 399 -15.77 -17.74 35.24
C ALA A 399 -15.63 -16.39 35.97
N LEU A 400 -15.68 -15.29 35.21
CA LEU A 400 -15.73 -13.95 35.80
C LEU A 400 -16.97 -13.80 36.69
N SER A 401 -16.84 -13.09 37.81
CA SER A 401 -17.99 -12.71 38.63
C SER A 401 -18.94 -11.79 37.85
N SER A 402 -20.21 -11.73 38.23
CA SER A 402 -21.19 -10.81 37.64
C SER A 402 -20.69 -9.37 37.64
N ASP A 403 -20.04 -8.96 38.73
CA ASP A 403 -19.53 -7.60 38.93
C ASP A 403 -18.35 -7.31 38.00
N ASN A 404 -17.43 -8.27 37.83
CA ASN A 404 -16.32 -8.15 36.91
C ASN A 404 -16.80 -8.13 35.45
N THR A 405 -17.82 -8.91 35.11
CA THR A 405 -18.43 -8.91 33.77
C THR A 405 -19.10 -7.58 33.46
N ALA A 406 -19.87 -7.04 34.41
CA ALA A 406 -20.48 -5.71 34.27
C ALA A 406 -19.43 -4.60 34.16
N SER A 407 -18.36 -4.66 34.97
CA SER A 407 -17.25 -3.71 34.92
C SER A 407 -16.48 -3.79 33.61
N LEU A 408 -16.20 -5.00 33.10
CA LEU A 408 -15.57 -5.21 31.80
C LEU A 408 -16.41 -4.59 30.68
N MET A 409 -17.71 -4.91 30.62
CA MET A 409 -18.59 -4.35 29.58
C MET A 409 -18.68 -2.83 29.68
N GLY A 410 -18.82 -2.28 30.89
CA GLY A 410 -18.87 -0.83 31.09
C GLY A 410 -17.57 -0.12 30.69
N GLN A 411 -16.40 -0.70 31.01
CA GLN A 411 -15.11 -0.14 30.60
C GLN A 411 -14.90 -0.23 29.08
N LEU A 412 -15.29 -1.34 28.45
CA LEU A 412 -15.23 -1.49 27.00
C LEU A 412 -16.15 -0.48 26.30
N GLN A 413 -17.39 -0.29 26.78
CA GLN A 413 -18.31 0.69 26.19
C GLN A 413 -17.82 2.13 26.36
N ASN A 414 -17.10 2.42 27.44
CA ASN A 414 -16.48 3.73 27.65
C ASN A 414 -15.34 4.03 26.65
N ILE A 415 -14.83 3.06 25.89
CA ILE A 415 -13.78 3.27 24.86
C ILE A 415 -14.29 4.16 23.73
N ALA A 416 -15.59 4.14 23.39
CA ALA A 416 -16.15 5.01 22.36
C ALA A 416 -16.18 6.50 22.76
N LYS A 417 -16.00 6.83 24.04
CA LYS A 417 -16.02 8.22 24.51
C LYS A 417 -14.71 8.90 24.18
N LYS A 418 -14.79 10.11 23.62
CA LYS A 418 -13.64 10.94 23.22
C LYS A 418 -12.65 11.22 24.36
N GLU A 419 -13.12 11.25 25.60
CA GLU A 419 -12.34 11.54 26.81
C GLU A 419 -11.81 10.27 27.52
N ASN A 420 -11.84 9.11 26.87
CA ASN A 420 -11.38 7.89 27.48
C ASN A 420 -9.86 7.92 27.75
N CYS A 421 -9.46 7.85 29.02
CA CYS A 421 -8.05 7.90 29.43
C CYS A 421 -7.22 6.76 28.82
N VAL A 422 -7.79 5.55 28.68
CA VAL A 422 -7.08 4.41 28.09
C VAL A 422 -6.77 4.69 26.62
N CYS A 423 -7.77 5.15 25.87
CA CYS A 423 -7.60 5.51 24.46
C CYS A 423 -6.57 6.62 24.29
N SER A 424 -6.62 7.66 25.13
CA SER A 424 -5.66 8.77 25.07
C SER A 424 -4.22 8.31 25.34
N VAL A 425 -4.02 7.44 26.35
CA VAL A 425 -2.69 6.89 26.67
C VAL A 425 -2.18 5.98 25.55
N ILE A 426 -3.04 5.13 24.99
CA ILE A 426 -2.68 4.26 23.86
C ILE A 426 -2.34 5.11 22.64
N ASP A 427 -3.15 6.10 22.32
CA ASP A 427 -2.93 7.02 21.21
C ASP A 427 -1.58 7.74 21.32
N GLN A 428 -1.26 8.29 22.49
CA GLN A 428 0.04 8.92 22.76
C GLN A 428 1.21 7.94 22.59
N ARG A 429 1.06 6.70 23.06
CA ARG A 429 2.10 5.66 22.90
C ARG A 429 2.30 5.28 21.44
N ILE A 430 1.24 5.19 20.64
CA ILE A 430 1.35 4.89 19.22
C ILE A 430 2.00 6.08 18.48
N HIS A 431 1.63 7.32 18.79
CA HIS A 431 2.29 8.50 18.21
C HIS A 431 3.79 8.54 18.56
N LEU A 432 4.17 8.20 19.80
CA LEU A 432 5.57 8.09 20.19
C LEU A 432 6.28 6.98 19.41
N PHE A 433 5.65 5.82 19.24
CA PHE A 433 6.18 4.75 18.40
C PHE A 433 6.40 5.21 16.95
N LEU A 434 5.43 5.88 16.33
CA LEU A 434 5.58 6.42 14.97
C LEU A 434 6.68 7.46 14.88
N LYS A 435 6.85 8.30 15.91
CA LYS A 435 7.98 9.24 16.01
C LYS A 435 9.31 8.50 16.03
N CYS A 436 9.44 7.45 16.84
CA CYS A 436 10.62 6.59 16.85
C CYS A 436 10.85 5.94 15.48
N CYS A 437 9.80 5.46 14.80
CA CYS A 437 9.91 4.86 13.46
C CYS A 437 10.52 5.82 12.44
N LEU A 438 10.15 7.11 12.46
CA LEU A 438 10.73 8.12 11.56
C LEU A 438 12.21 8.39 11.85
N VAL A 439 12.63 8.32 13.11
CA VAL A 439 14.01 8.69 13.53
C VAL A 439 14.96 7.50 13.50
N LEU A 440 14.50 6.32 13.94
CA LEU A 440 15.32 5.13 14.21
C LEU A 440 15.05 3.98 13.23
N GLY A 441 13.95 4.05 12.47
CA GLY A 441 13.44 2.96 11.66
C GLY A 441 12.56 1.97 12.44
N VAL A 442 11.65 1.30 11.74
CA VAL A 442 10.62 0.43 12.34
C VAL A 442 11.22 -0.69 13.19
N GLN A 443 12.20 -1.43 12.65
CA GLN A 443 12.79 -2.58 13.34
C GLN A 443 13.43 -2.20 14.68
N ARG A 444 14.03 -1.01 14.77
CA ARG A 444 14.64 -0.53 16.02
C ARG A 444 13.58 -0.06 17.00
N SER A 445 12.52 0.59 16.53
CA SER A 445 11.40 1.05 17.37
C SER A 445 10.61 -0.10 18.00
N LEU A 446 10.55 -1.26 17.35
CA LEU A 446 9.86 -2.44 17.89
C LEU A 446 10.55 -3.04 19.12
N LEU A 447 11.87 -2.85 19.28
CA LEU A 447 12.62 -3.37 20.43
C LEU A 447 12.20 -2.71 21.76
N ASP A 448 11.77 -1.45 21.71
CA ASP A 448 11.42 -0.62 22.86
C ASP A 448 9.92 -0.29 22.88
N LEU A 449 9.07 -1.23 22.44
CA LEU A 449 7.63 -0.99 22.32
C LEU A 449 6.97 -0.80 23.72
N PRO A 450 6.24 0.31 23.95
CA PRO A 450 5.58 0.57 25.22
C PRO A 450 4.63 -0.55 25.66
N GLY A 451 4.64 -0.89 26.94
CA GLY A 451 3.72 -1.88 27.52
C GLY A 451 2.26 -1.56 27.19
N GLY A 452 1.50 -2.56 26.74
CA GLY A 452 0.11 -2.42 26.27
C GLY A 452 -0.04 -2.33 24.74
N LEU A 453 1.05 -2.10 23.99
CA LEU A 453 1.05 -2.17 22.53
C LEU A 453 1.57 -3.51 21.98
N THR A 454 2.20 -4.33 22.82
CA THR A 454 2.79 -5.63 22.44
C THR A 454 1.79 -6.59 21.79
N LEU A 455 0.52 -6.51 22.16
CA LEU A 455 -0.52 -7.35 21.58
C LEU A 455 -0.80 -7.01 20.12
N ILE A 456 -0.48 -5.80 19.66
CA ILE A 456 -0.70 -5.34 18.28
C ILE A 456 0.62 -5.02 17.55
N GLU A 457 1.72 -5.66 17.96
CA GLU A 457 3.06 -5.40 17.42
C GLU A 457 3.13 -5.55 15.89
N ALA A 458 2.57 -6.64 15.35
CA ALA A 458 2.59 -6.91 13.92
C ALA A 458 1.83 -5.83 13.11
N GLU A 459 0.66 -5.43 13.61
CA GLU A 459 -0.15 -4.40 12.98
C GLU A 459 0.50 -3.01 13.08
N LEU A 460 1.15 -2.70 14.20
CA LEU A 460 1.93 -1.47 14.36
C LEU A 460 3.17 -1.44 13.46
N ALA A 461 3.86 -2.57 13.30
CA ALA A 461 4.99 -2.69 12.38
C ALA A 461 4.56 -2.38 10.94
N GLU A 462 3.41 -2.91 10.51
CA GLU A 462 2.84 -2.62 9.19
C GLU A 462 2.50 -1.13 9.02
N LEU A 463 1.77 -0.54 9.99
CA LEU A 463 1.42 0.89 9.97
C LEU A 463 2.69 1.76 9.93
N GLY A 464 3.64 1.46 10.80
CA GLY A 464 4.92 2.17 10.89
C GLY A 464 5.71 2.09 9.58
N GLN A 465 5.76 0.93 8.94
CA GLN A 465 6.45 0.75 7.67
C GLN A 465 5.78 1.54 6.54
N LYS A 466 4.45 1.52 6.45
CA LYS A 466 3.71 2.31 5.45
C LYS A 466 3.95 3.81 5.64
N PHE A 467 3.91 4.29 6.88
CA PHE A 467 4.14 5.70 7.20
C PHE A 467 5.59 6.15 6.92
N VAL A 468 6.58 5.34 7.30
CA VAL A 468 7.99 5.60 6.99
C VAL A 468 8.23 5.61 5.48
N ASN A 469 7.66 4.66 4.73
CA ASN A 469 7.81 4.61 3.28
C ASN A 469 7.24 5.87 2.61
N LEU A 470 6.03 6.28 3.00
CA LEU A 470 5.37 7.49 2.49
C LEU A 470 6.22 8.74 2.75
N THR A 471 6.61 8.94 4.01
CA THR A 471 7.38 10.13 4.41
C THR A 471 8.78 10.15 3.81
N HIS A 472 9.45 8.99 3.70
CA HIS A 472 10.76 8.89 3.09
C HIS A 472 10.73 9.23 1.60
N HIS A 473 9.77 8.68 0.84
CA HIS A 473 9.61 9.03 -0.56
C HIS A 473 9.29 10.52 -0.74
N ASN A 474 8.37 11.05 0.06
CA ASN A 474 8.03 12.47 0.03
C ASN A 474 9.28 13.35 0.29
N GLN A 475 10.11 12.99 1.27
CA GLN A 475 11.38 13.68 1.52
C GLN A 475 12.38 13.52 0.36
N GLN A 476 12.42 12.35 -0.30
CA GLN A 476 13.24 12.17 -1.49
C GLN A 476 12.79 13.09 -2.62
N VAL A 477 11.49 13.32 -2.83
CA VAL A 477 11.00 14.21 -3.87
C VAL A 477 11.20 15.69 -3.47
N PHE A 478 10.68 16.07 -2.30
CA PHE A 478 10.50 17.46 -1.89
C PHE A 478 11.54 18.00 -0.89
N GLY A 479 12.48 17.17 -0.45
CA GLY A 479 13.53 17.53 0.52
C GLY A 479 14.29 18.82 0.22
N PRO A 480 14.66 19.14 -1.04
CA PRO A 480 15.26 20.42 -1.37
C PRO A 480 14.39 21.63 -0.99
N TYR A 481 13.08 21.56 -1.22
CA TYR A 481 12.15 22.65 -0.89
C TYR A 481 11.99 22.81 0.62
N TYR A 482 11.88 21.69 1.34
CA TYR A 482 11.84 21.71 2.80
C TYR A 482 13.11 22.30 3.40
N THR A 483 14.27 21.99 2.82
CA THR A 483 15.56 22.51 3.29
C THR A 483 15.61 24.04 3.20
N GLU A 484 15.14 24.64 2.11
CA GLU A 484 15.10 26.10 1.95
C GLU A 484 14.13 26.77 2.93
N ILE A 485 12.96 26.17 3.15
CA ILE A 485 12.00 26.65 4.15
C ILE A 485 12.60 26.59 5.56
N LEU A 486 13.18 25.44 5.94
CA LEU A 486 13.73 25.22 7.28
C LEU A 486 14.95 26.09 7.58
N LYS A 487 15.80 26.38 6.58
CA LYS A 487 16.89 27.35 6.73
C LYS A 487 16.36 28.71 7.17
N THR A 488 15.27 29.16 6.58
CA THR A 488 14.62 30.45 6.89
C THR A 488 14.01 30.44 8.30
N LEU A 489 13.43 29.30 8.73
CA LEU A 489 12.79 29.17 10.04
C LEU A 489 13.79 29.02 11.20
N ILE A 490 14.89 28.30 11.00
CA ILE A 490 15.83 27.93 12.08
C ILE A 490 16.97 28.97 12.21
N SER A 491 17.31 29.69 11.14
CA SER A 491 18.36 30.72 11.15
C SER A 491 17.83 32.15 10.92
N PRO A 492 16.88 32.67 11.74
CA PRO A 492 16.37 34.02 11.54
C PRO A 492 17.45 35.11 11.70
N ALA A 493 18.59 34.81 12.33
CA ALA A 493 19.66 35.76 12.61
C ALA A 493 20.41 36.30 11.36
N GLN A 494 20.41 35.60 10.22
CA GLN A 494 21.12 36.06 9.01
C GLN A 494 20.23 36.79 7.99
N ALA A 495 18.90 36.65 8.09
CA ALA A 495 17.97 37.32 7.17
C ALA A 495 17.76 38.81 7.48
N LEU A 496 18.13 39.28 8.69
CA LEU A 496 17.99 40.68 9.07
C LEU A 496 19.21 41.55 8.68
N GLU A 497 20.42 40.99 8.59
CA GLU A 497 21.63 41.78 8.28
C GLU A 497 21.68 42.22 6.81
N THR A 498 21.16 41.42 5.89
CA THR A 498 21.12 41.77 4.44
C THR A 498 20.15 42.90 4.11
N LYS A 499 19.23 43.27 5.01
CA LYS A 499 18.32 44.42 4.83
C LYS A 499 18.84 45.73 5.39
N VAL A 500 19.92 45.72 6.18
CA VAL A 500 20.48 46.94 6.79
C VAL A 500 21.68 47.49 6.00
N GLU A 501 22.33 46.68 5.16
CA GLU A 501 23.43 47.14 4.29
C GLU A 501 22.98 47.67 2.91
N SER A 502 21.67 47.81 2.67
CA SER A 502 21.12 48.26 1.37
C SER A 502 20.30 49.56 1.41
N VAL A 503 20.57 50.46 2.38
CA VAL A 503 19.97 51.81 2.45
C VAL A 503 21.02 52.90 2.33
#